data_AF-A0A961GHT4-F1
#
_entry.id   AF-A0A961GHT4-F1
#
_cell.length_a   1.000
_cell.length_b   1.000
_cell.length_c   1.000
_cell.angle_alpha   90.00
_cell.angle_beta   90.00
_cell.angle_gamma   90.00
#
_symmetry.space_group_name_H-M   'P 1'
#
loop_
_entity.id
_entity.type
_entity.pdbx_description
1 polymer ?
#
loop_
_entity_poly.entity_id
_entity_poly.type
_entity_poly.pdbx_seq_one_letter_code
_entity_poly.pdbx_strand_id
1 'polypeptide(L)'
;LLALVLITLLSLGPVLALFTIINADVEPVVTLTDEGSAPTGGAHVAVTATNIGATAGELRIRVLVEPDPATLVNGRPARELTLTVNDARGDSTKILPAGQPIVPAEFTLALTDGSVRQFPFDAYTAPLFVLL
;
A
#
# COMPACT_ATOMS: atom_id res chain seq x y z
N LEU A 1 33.63 -9.99 35.97
CA LEU A 1 33.97 -10.03 34.52
C LEU A 1 33.15 -11.09 33.77
N LEU A 2 33.16 -12.35 34.20
CA LEU A 2 32.42 -13.43 33.54
C LEU A 2 30.89 -13.21 33.48
N ALA A 3 30.30 -12.72 34.57
CA ALA A 3 28.88 -12.37 34.62
C ALA A 3 28.50 -11.22 33.66
N LEU A 4 29.41 -10.24 33.48
CA LEU A 4 29.17 -9.13 32.57
C LEU A 4 29.11 -9.64 31.12
N VAL A 5 30.07 -10.47 30.72
CA VAL A 5 30.13 -11.09 29.39
C VAL A 5 28.87 -11.91 29.10
N LEU A 6 28.40 -12.68 30.09
CA LEU A 6 27.20 -13.50 29.96
C LEU A 6 25.95 -12.64 29.73
N ILE A 7 25.80 -11.54 30.49
CA ILE A 7 24.68 -10.60 30.35
C ILE A 7 24.71 -9.95 28.96
N THR A 8 25.88 -9.53 28.47
CA THR A 8 25.99 -8.93 27.13
C THR A 8 25.57 -9.91 26.05
N LEU A 9 26.03 -11.17 26.11
CA LEU A 9 25.66 -12.23 25.17
C LEU A 9 24.16 -12.56 25.18
N LEU A 10 23.55 -12.63 26.37
CA LEU A 10 22.11 -12.84 26.51
C LEU A 10 21.28 -11.67 25.98
N SER A 11 21.77 -10.43 26.14
CA SER A 11 21.08 -9.24 25.62
C SER A 11 21.21 -9.05 24.11
N LEU A 12 22.24 -9.63 23.49
CA LEU A 12 22.52 -9.44 22.07
C LEU A 12 21.53 -10.19 21.17
N GLY A 13 21.05 -11.37 21.59
CA GLY A 13 20.09 -12.17 20.84
C GLY A 13 18.77 -11.43 20.53
N PRO A 14 18.06 -10.90 21.54
CA PRO A 14 16.83 -10.14 21.32
C PRO A 14 17.04 -8.89 20.47
N VAL A 15 18.17 -8.20 20.62
CA VAL A 15 18.51 -7.01 19.83
C VAL A 15 18.74 -7.34 18.36
N LEU A 16 19.47 -8.43 18.08
CA LEU A 16 19.68 -8.91 16.71
C LEU A 16 18.38 -9.38 16.07
N ALA A 17 17.53 -10.10 16.82
CA ALA A 17 16.22 -10.53 16.34
C ALA A 17 15.31 -9.33 15.98
N LEU A 18 15.32 -8.28 16.80
CA LEU A 18 14.58 -7.05 16.52
C LEU A 18 15.13 -6.35 15.27
N PHE A 19 16.45 -6.27 15.14
CA PHE A 19 17.11 -5.68 13.98
C PHE A 19 16.77 -6.41 12.67
N THR A 20 16.66 -7.74 12.69
CA THR A 20 16.25 -8.51 11.51
C THR A 20 14.79 -8.29 11.12
N ILE A 21 13.88 -8.10 12.10
CA ILE A 21 12.46 -7.86 11.83
C ILE A 21 12.26 -6.47 11.20
N ILE A 22 12.97 -5.45 11.70
CA ILE A 22 12.86 -4.07 11.18
C ILE A 22 13.41 -3.96 9.75
N ASN A 23 14.45 -4.72 9.41
CA ASN A 23 15.08 -4.68 8.10
C ASN A 23 14.59 -5.76 7.13
N ALA A 24 13.56 -6.53 7.48
CA ALA A 24 12.97 -7.48 6.56
C ALA A 24 12.27 -6.69 5.43
N ASP A 25 12.65 -6.94 4.19
CA ASP A 25 11.99 -6.37 3.02
C ASP A 25 10.51 -6.80 3.04
N VAL A 26 9.62 -5.81 3.11
CA VAL A 26 8.17 -6.02 3.13
C VAL A 26 7.73 -6.26 1.68
N GLU A 27 7.76 -7.52 1.24
CA GLU A 27 7.13 -7.90 -0.01
C GLU A 27 5.59 -7.76 0.09
N PRO A 28 4.90 -7.29 -0.97
CA PRO A 28 3.46 -7.06 -0.92
C PRO A 28 2.70 -8.37 -0.65
N VAL A 29 1.84 -8.35 0.37
CA VAL A 29 1.15 -9.56 0.86
C VAL A 29 0.06 -10.02 -0.12
N VAL A 30 -0.61 -9.11 -0.83
CA VAL A 30 -1.64 -9.40 -1.85
C VAL A 30 -1.73 -8.24 -2.86
N THR A 31 -1.73 -8.56 -4.15
CA THR A 31 -2.18 -7.62 -5.20
C THR A 31 -3.68 -7.86 -5.42
N LEU A 32 -4.49 -6.84 -5.16
CA LEU A 32 -5.92 -6.87 -5.46
C LEU A 32 -6.08 -6.36 -6.91
N THR A 33 -6.08 -7.28 -7.87
CA THR A 33 -6.44 -6.98 -9.25
C THR A 33 -7.89 -7.40 -9.46
N ASP A 34 -8.78 -6.44 -9.68
CA ASP A 34 -10.10 -6.76 -10.25
C ASP A 34 -9.86 -7.05 -11.74
N GLU A 35 -10.01 -8.30 -12.17
CA GLU A 35 -9.70 -8.78 -13.54
C GLU A 35 -10.76 -8.37 -14.59
N GLY A 36 -11.40 -7.21 -14.42
CA GLY A 36 -12.26 -6.63 -15.45
C GLY A 36 -11.40 -5.90 -16.48
N SER A 37 -11.49 -6.26 -17.77
CA SER A 37 -10.88 -5.48 -18.86
C SER A 37 -11.35 -4.03 -18.81
N ALA A 38 -10.43 -3.06 -18.96
CA ALA A 38 -10.76 -1.66 -18.93
C ALA A 38 -11.88 -1.39 -19.94
N PRO A 39 -12.93 -0.65 -19.55
CA PRO A 39 -13.91 -0.17 -20.50
C PRO A 39 -13.16 0.57 -21.63
N THR A 40 -13.61 0.45 -22.87
CA THR A 40 -12.97 1.14 -24.00
C THR A 40 -12.89 2.64 -23.73
N GLY A 41 -11.68 3.21 -23.73
CA GLY A 41 -11.45 4.61 -23.37
C GLY A 41 -11.42 4.90 -21.86
N GLY A 42 -11.41 3.87 -21.02
CA GLY A 42 -11.28 3.95 -19.56
C GLY A 42 -9.86 3.66 -19.07
N ALA A 43 -9.73 3.35 -17.78
CA ALA A 43 -8.46 2.96 -17.17
C ALA A 43 -8.68 1.82 -16.17
N HIS A 44 -7.67 0.96 -16.05
CA HIS A 44 -7.56 0.04 -14.92
C HIS A 44 -6.92 0.75 -13.73
N VAL A 45 -7.32 0.33 -12.53
CA VAL A 45 -6.68 0.76 -11.29
C VAL A 45 -6.15 -0.47 -10.59
N ALA A 46 -4.83 -0.61 -10.55
CA ALA A 46 -4.16 -1.66 -9.79
C ALA A 46 -3.92 -1.17 -8.36
N VAL A 47 -4.33 -1.96 -7.37
CA VAL A 47 -4.18 -1.63 -5.95
C VAL A 47 -3.37 -2.71 -5.26
N THR A 48 -2.34 -2.28 -4.54
CA THR A 48 -1.44 -3.17 -3.80
C THR A 48 -1.41 -2.76 -2.34
N ALA A 49 -1.73 -3.68 -1.45
CA ALA A 49 -1.52 -3.48 -0.01
C ALA A 49 -0.02 -3.53 0.30
N THR A 50 0.54 -2.46 0.85
CA THR A 50 1.98 -2.36 1.16
C THR A 50 2.28 -2.55 2.64
N ASN A 51 1.34 -2.19 3.54
CA ASN A 51 1.54 -2.37 4.99
C ASN A 51 0.20 -2.41 5.74
N ILE A 52 0.08 -3.31 6.73
CA ILE A 52 -1.02 -3.35 7.69
C ILE A 52 -0.52 -2.87 9.05
N GLY A 53 -0.92 -1.67 9.45
CA GLY A 53 -0.70 -1.11 10.77
C GLY A 53 -1.85 -1.47 11.71
N ALA A 54 -1.94 -2.73 12.13
CA ALA A 54 -3.06 -3.25 12.91
C ALA A 54 -3.29 -2.49 14.24
N THR A 55 -2.22 -2.04 14.91
CA THR A 55 -2.30 -1.25 16.15
C THR A 55 -2.77 0.19 15.92
N ALA A 56 -2.48 0.76 14.74
CA ALA A 56 -2.92 2.09 14.35
C ALA A 56 -4.32 2.08 13.70
N GLY A 57 -4.84 0.91 13.32
CA GLY A 57 -6.08 0.79 12.57
C GLY A 57 -5.94 1.26 11.12
N GLU A 58 -4.76 1.12 10.52
CA GLU A 58 -4.44 1.68 9.20
C GLU A 58 -3.95 0.60 8.23
N LEU A 59 -4.36 0.70 6.97
CA LEU A 59 -3.83 -0.06 5.84
C LEU A 59 -3.19 0.91 4.85
N ARG A 60 -1.90 0.75 4.55
CA ARG A 60 -1.24 1.49 3.47
C ARG A 60 -1.40 0.74 2.17
N ILE A 61 -1.84 1.46 1.15
CA ILE A 61 -1.99 0.95 -0.21
C ILE A 61 -1.18 1.79 -1.19
N ARG A 62 -0.73 1.14 -2.26
CA ARG A 62 -0.21 1.78 -3.46
C ARG A 62 -1.23 1.59 -4.58
N VAL A 63 -1.59 2.68 -5.23
CA VAL A 63 -2.53 2.72 -6.34
C VAL A 63 -1.79 3.12 -7.61
N LEU A 64 -1.91 2.31 -8.64
CA LEU A 64 -1.38 2.56 -9.98
C LEU A 64 -2.56 2.65 -10.96
N VAL A 65 -2.60 3.73 -11.73
CA VAL A 65 -3.59 3.88 -12.82
C VAL A 65 -2.94 3.43 -14.12
N GLU A 66 -3.61 2.53 -14.82
CA GLU A 66 -3.19 1.99 -16.11
C GLU A 66 -4.26 2.35 -17.16
N PRO A 67 -4.15 3.51 -17.84
CA PRO A 67 -5.11 3.92 -18.85
C PRO A 67 -5.07 3.02 -20.08
N ASP A 68 -6.20 2.92 -20.78
CA ASP A 68 -6.26 2.27 -22.09
C ASP A 68 -5.19 2.87 -23.03
N PRO A 69 -4.32 2.05 -23.64
CA PRO A 69 -3.31 2.51 -24.58
C PRO A 69 -3.85 3.42 -25.70
N ALA A 70 -5.11 3.25 -26.10
CA ALA A 70 -5.76 4.12 -27.09
C ALA A 70 -5.96 5.57 -26.61
N THR A 71 -5.93 5.80 -25.29
CA THR A 71 -6.04 7.14 -24.67
C THR A 71 -4.69 7.79 -24.40
N LEU A 72 -3.58 7.08 -24.66
CA LEU A 72 -2.22 7.55 -24.43
C LEU A 72 -1.63 8.16 -25.70
N VAL A 73 -0.88 9.25 -25.54
CA VAL A 73 -0.03 9.85 -26.58
C VAL A 73 1.41 9.67 -26.15
N ASN A 74 2.19 8.90 -26.90
CA ASN A 74 3.58 8.54 -26.55
C ASN A 74 3.72 7.91 -25.15
N GLY A 75 2.77 7.04 -24.78
CA GLY A 75 2.75 6.36 -23.48
C GLY A 75 2.41 7.26 -22.29
N ARG A 76 1.87 8.46 -22.54
CA ARG A 76 1.50 9.45 -21.51
C ARG A 76 0.01 9.81 -21.65
N PRO A 77 -0.67 10.18 -20.55
CA PRO A 77 -2.07 10.61 -20.63
C PRO A 77 -2.24 11.78 -21.59
N ALA A 78 -3.19 11.67 -22.53
CA ALA A 78 -3.52 12.77 -23.44
C ALA A 78 -4.24 13.93 -22.73
N ARG A 79 -4.83 13.67 -21.56
CA ARG A 79 -5.58 14.61 -20.73
C ARG A 79 -5.20 14.42 -19.26
N GLU A 80 -5.50 15.44 -18.46
CA GLU A 80 -5.39 15.32 -17.01
C GLU A 80 -6.42 14.32 -16.48
N LEU A 81 -5.99 13.47 -15.56
CA LEU A 81 -6.85 12.53 -14.84
C LEU A 81 -6.83 12.89 -13.35
N THR A 82 -7.99 12.78 -12.70
CA THR A 82 -8.14 13.10 -11.28
C THR A 82 -8.58 11.86 -10.53
N LEU A 83 -7.64 11.26 -9.80
CA LEU A 83 -7.90 10.10 -8.96
C LEU A 83 -8.35 10.58 -7.57
N THR A 84 -9.53 10.17 -7.11
CA THR A 84 -10.01 10.41 -5.74
C THR A 84 -10.17 9.09 -5.01
N VAL A 85 -9.63 9.02 -3.79
CA VAL A 85 -9.64 7.83 -2.93
C VAL A 85 -10.10 8.22 -1.53
N ASN A 86 -10.90 7.37 -0.89
CA ASN A 86 -11.32 7.53 0.51
C ASN A 86 -10.16 7.19 1.47
N ASP A 87 -9.30 8.14 1.74
CA ASP A 87 -8.22 7.98 2.71
C ASP A 87 -8.77 7.97 4.15
N ALA A 88 -7.98 7.47 5.10
CA ALA A 88 -8.28 7.44 6.53
C ALA A 88 -8.54 8.85 7.10
N ARG A 89 -8.04 9.88 6.42
CA ARG A 89 -8.26 11.30 6.77
C ARG A 89 -9.45 11.96 6.05
N GLY A 90 -10.19 11.21 5.22
CA GLY A 90 -11.21 11.72 4.30
C GLY A 90 -10.79 11.54 2.84
N ASP A 91 -11.40 12.28 1.92
CA ASP A 91 -11.08 12.12 0.50
C ASP A 91 -9.71 12.72 0.16
N SER A 92 -8.85 11.91 -0.45
CA SER A 92 -7.56 12.32 -0.99
C SER A 92 -7.61 12.31 -2.51
N THR A 93 -7.17 13.42 -3.12
CA THR A 93 -7.12 13.57 -4.57
C THR A 93 -5.69 13.59 -5.09
N LYS A 94 -5.42 12.80 -6.13
CA LYS A 94 -4.18 12.78 -6.88
C LYS A 94 -4.44 13.19 -8.33
N ILE A 95 -3.76 14.26 -8.75
CA ILE A 95 -3.78 14.71 -10.14
C ILE A 95 -2.68 14.00 -10.92
N LEU A 96 -3.04 13.47 -12.08
CA LEU A 96 -2.14 12.88 -13.08
C LEU A 96 -2.12 13.81 -14.30
N PRO A 97 -1.10 14.67 -14.44
CA PRO A 97 -1.08 15.69 -15.49
C PRO A 97 -0.99 15.10 -16.89
N ALA A 98 -1.61 15.78 -17.85
CA ALA A 98 -1.46 15.47 -19.26
C ALA A 98 0.02 15.52 -19.69
N GLY A 99 0.44 14.56 -20.51
CA GLY A 99 1.78 14.51 -21.06
C GLY A 99 2.89 14.20 -20.04
N GLN A 100 2.56 13.81 -18.81
CA GLN A 100 3.54 13.35 -17.82
C GLN A 100 3.46 11.83 -17.62
N PRO A 101 4.57 11.17 -17.22
CA PRO A 101 4.53 9.77 -16.82
C PRO A 101 3.59 9.59 -15.63
N ILE A 102 2.83 8.48 -15.64
CA ILE A 102 2.00 8.10 -14.50
C ILE A 102 2.91 7.54 -13.42
N VAL A 103 2.75 8.06 -12.20
CA VAL A 103 3.49 7.60 -11.03
C VAL A 103 2.49 7.04 -10.02
N PRO A 104 2.76 5.86 -9.42
CA PRO A 104 1.92 5.31 -8.37
C PRO A 104 1.74 6.30 -7.21
N ALA A 105 0.55 6.31 -6.63
CA ALA A 105 0.23 7.10 -5.45
C ALA A 105 0.04 6.20 -4.23
N GLU A 106 0.42 6.70 -3.06
CA GLU A 106 0.21 6.00 -1.79
C GLU A 106 -0.93 6.65 -1.03
N PHE A 107 -1.80 5.82 -0.47
CA PHE A 107 -2.94 6.24 0.34
C PHE A 107 -3.00 5.40 1.61
N THR A 108 -3.62 5.96 2.65
CA THR A 108 -3.88 5.24 3.90
C THR A 108 -5.38 4.98 4.00
N LEU A 109 -5.80 3.75 4.25
CA LEU A 109 -7.19 3.41 4.50
C LEU A 109 -7.39 3.11 5.97
N ALA A 110 -8.55 3.47 6.52
CA ALA A 110 -8.94 3.05 7.87
C ALA A 110 -9.39 1.58 7.85
N LEU A 111 -8.84 0.78 8.75
CA LEU A 111 -9.32 -0.58 9.00
C LEU A 111 -10.69 -0.49 9.70
N THR A 112 -11.69 -1.16 9.15
CA THR A 112 -13.04 -1.21 9.72
C THR A 112 -13.29 -2.46 10.53
N ASP A 113 -12.43 -3.48 10.37
CA ASP A 113 -12.49 -4.74 11.10
C ASP A 113 -11.09 -5.33 11.26
N GLY A 114 -10.94 -6.20 12.25
CA GLY A 114 -9.69 -6.85 12.60
C GLY A 114 -9.43 -6.85 14.10
N SER A 115 -9.05 -8.02 14.61
CA SER A 115 -8.50 -8.16 15.96
C SER A 115 -6.99 -7.93 15.89
N VAL A 116 -6.40 -7.34 16.94
CA VAL A 116 -4.93 -7.27 17.12
C VAL A 116 -4.39 -8.43 17.97
N ARG A 117 -5.25 -9.34 18.41
CA ARG A 117 -4.91 -10.40 19.39
C ARG A 117 -4.00 -11.49 18.82
N GLN A 118 -4.06 -11.75 17.52
CA GLN A 118 -3.32 -12.81 16.84
C GLN A 118 -2.52 -12.29 15.63
N PHE A 119 -2.16 -11.00 15.62
CA PHE A 119 -1.30 -10.44 14.58
C PHE A 119 0.00 -11.28 14.41
N PRO A 120 0.43 -11.61 13.16
CA PRO A 120 -0.12 -11.19 11.87
C PRO A 120 -1.15 -12.16 11.23
N PHE A 121 -1.70 -13.10 11.99
CA PHE A 121 -2.59 -14.16 11.47
C PHE A 121 -4.08 -13.78 11.47
N ASP A 122 -4.42 -12.60 11.97
CA ASP A 122 -5.78 -12.05 11.93
C ASP A 122 -6.15 -11.56 10.50
N ALA A 123 -7.44 -11.57 10.18
CA ALA A 123 -7.98 -10.98 8.96
C ALA A 123 -8.38 -9.52 9.21
N TYR A 124 -8.10 -8.65 8.23
CA TYR A 124 -8.39 -7.21 8.30
C TYR A 124 -9.20 -6.79 7.09
N THR A 125 -10.13 -5.86 7.30
CA THR A 125 -10.98 -5.32 6.22
C THR A 125 -10.85 -3.80 6.18
N ALA A 126 -10.67 -3.25 4.98
CA ALA A 126 -10.74 -1.83 4.72
C ALA A 126 -11.56 -1.56 3.44
N PRO A 127 -12.60 -0.71 3.49
CA PRO A 127 -13.33 -0.32 2.30
C PRO A 127 -12.49 0.63 1.45
N LEU A 128 -12.44 0.36 0.15
CA LEU A 128 -11.78 1.21 -0.83
C LEU A 128 -12.79 1.66 -1.89
N PHE A 129 -12.87 2.96 -2.07
CA PHE A 129 -13.61 3.64 -3.12
C PHE A 129 -12.61 4.42 -3.97
N VAL A 130 -12.65 4.18 -5.28
CA VAL A 130 -11.81 4.86 -6.24
C VAL A 130 -12.69 5.52 -7.29
N LEU A 131 -12.45 6.80 -7.54
CA LEU A 131 -13.09 7.59 -8.58
C LEU A 131 -12.01 8.15 -9.50
N LEU A 132 -12.19 8.04 -10.81
CA LEU A 132 -11.26 8.50 -11.85
C LEU A 132 -12.00 9.29 -12.93
#